data_AF-A0A8S9IPB0-F1
#
_entry.id   AF-A0A8S9IPB0-F1
#
_cell.length_a   1.000
_cell.length_b   1.000
_cell.length_c   1.000
_cell.angle_alpha   90.00
_cell.angle_beta   90.00
_cell.angle_gamma   90.00
#
_symmetry.space_group_name_H-M   'P 1'
#
loop_
_entity.id
_entity.type
_entity.pdbx_description
1 polymer ?
#
loop_
_entity_poly.entity_id
_entity_poly.type
_entity_poly.pdbx_seq_one_letter_code
_entity_poly.pdbx_strand_id
1 'polypeptide(L)'
;METHTVLSQLSHSKHLKSVCVKLLIKGSTVVGTTRKTYQLILGDEQGSTIQATFTKDLDDSFEIPMEEGDWYDLQNFEVAYAFGLTRVTRYRHQINLSDSSIIFKIPPLSFCHYYRFQTFENIQRGLAHPKFSIDIFGAMVAVGDIEEAEIENHSLHFSLVNMEYEHINCVAYGEVALFLDN
;
A
#
# COMPACT_ATOMS: atom_id res chain seq x y z
N MET A 1 -21.08 -12.14 -19.34
CA MET A 1 -20.21 -12.00 -18.15
C MET A 1 -18.81 -11.83 -18.67
N GLU A 2 -18.27 -10.61 -18.65
CA GLU A 2 -16.84 -10.42 -18.90
C GLU A 2 -16.08 -11.08 -17.75
N THR A 3 -15.11 -11.92 -18.09
CA THR A 3 -14.26 -12.60 -17.10
C THR A 3 -13.13 -11.66 -16.72
N HIS A 4 -13.25 -11.00 -15.57
CA HIS A 4 -12.17 -10.21 -14.99
C HIS A 4 -10.98 -11.10 -14.64
N THR A 5 -9.78 -10.61 -14.91
CA THR A 5 -8.55 -11.29 -14.51
C THR A 5 -8.31 -11.05 -13.02
N VAL A 6 -7.86 -12.07 -12.29
CA VAL A 6 -7.46 -11.92 -10.89
C VAL A 6 -6.01 -11.43 -10.81
N LEU A 7 -5.65 -10.69 -9.77
CA LEU A 7 -4.34 -10.02 -9.72
C LEU A 7 -3.19 -11.02 -9.78
N SER A 8 -3.36 -12.20 -9.18
CA SER A 8 -2.37 -13.27 -9.16
C SER A 8 -2.03 -13.83 -10.55
N GLN A 9 -2.92 -13.64 -11.53
CA GLN A 9 -2.75 -14.10 -12.92
C GLN A 9 -2.22 -13.00 -13.86
N LEU A 10 -2.00 -11.78 -13.36
CA LEU A 10 -1.43 -10.71 -14.17
C LEU A 10 0.00 -11.04 -14.60
N SER A 11 0.22 -10.99 -15.91
CA SER A 11 1.53 -11.17 -16.54
C SER A 11 1.76 -10.05 -17.54
N HIS A 12 2.96 -9.94 -18.13
CA HIS A 12 3.29 -8.96 -19.16
C HIS A 12 2.60 -9.21 -20.53
N SER A 13 1.52 -10.01 -20.59
CA SER A 13 0.83 -10.31 -21.84
C SER A 13 0.20 -9.07 -22.48
N LYS A 14 0.12 -9.07 -23.82
CA LYS A 14 -0.44 -7.95 -24.63
C LYS A 14 -1.96 -7.98 -24.79
N HIS A 15 -2.65 -8.92 -24.16
CA HIS A 15 -4.11 -8.94 -24.19
C HIS A 15 -4.69 -7.81 -23.35
N LEU A 16 -5.84 -7.27 -23.75
CA LEU A 16 -6.63 -6.35 -22.93
C LEU A 16 -6.92 -7.03 -21.59
N LYS A 17 -6.52 -6.37 -20.50
CA LYS A 17 -6.75 -6.83 -19.13
C LYS A 17 -7.76 -5.91 -18.48
N SER A 18 -8.66 -6.51 -17.72
CA SER A 18 -9.56 -5.83 -16.82
C SER A 18 -9.51 -6.54 -15.47
N VAL A 19 -9.46 -5.77 -14.39
CA VAL A 19 -9.37 -6.26 -13.01
C VAL A 19 -10.33 -5.48 -12.13
N CYS A 20 -11.05 -6.18 -11.26
CA CYS A 20 -11.85 -5.56 -10.21
C CYS A 20 -11.04 -5.53 -8.92
N VAL A 21 -10.85 -4.33 -8.36
CA VAL A 21 -9.98 -4.11 -7.21
C VAL A 21 -10.57 -3.12 -6.23
N LYS A 22 -10.29 -3.33 -4.94
CA LYS A 22 -10.44 -2.35 -3.89
C LYS A 22 -9.18 -1.49 -3.78
N LEU A 23 -9.34 -0.17 -3.67
CA LEU A 23 -8.23 0.69 -3.28
C LEU A 23 -8.00 0.59 -1.78
N LEU A 24 -6.82 0.14 -1.37
CA LEU A 24 -6.47 -0.08 0.04
C LEU A 24 -5.70 1.10 0.64
N ILE A 25 -4.73 1.63 -0.12
CA ILE A 25 -3.87 2.74 0.28
C ILE A 25 -3.65 3.64 -0.94
N LYS A 26 -3.71 4.96 -0.73
CA LYS A 26 -3.48 6.04 -1.71
C LYS A 26 -2.48 7.03 -1.11
N GLY A 27 -1.21 6.86 -1.50
CA GLY A 27 -0.17 7.85 -1.27
C GLY A 27 0.05 8.72 -2.50
N SER A 28 0.70 9.88 -2.33
CA SER A 28 1.21 10.65 -3.45
C SER A 28 2.55 11.28 -3.13
N THR A 29 3.38 11.43 -4.17
CA THR A 29 4.66 12.13 -4.09
C THR A 29 4.72 13.10 -5.26
N VAL A 30 5.14 14.33 -4.98
CA VAL A 30 5.45 15.31 -6.02
C VAL A 30 6.92 15.16 -6.37
N VAL A 31 7.22 14.85 -7.63
CA VAL A 31 8.60 14.68 -8.12
C VAL A 31 8.97 15.89 -8.96
N GLY A 32 9.91 16.70 -8.45
CA GLY A 32 10.29 17.97 -9.07
C GLY A 32 9.16 19.01 -8.98
N THR A 33 8.99 19.83 -10.02
CA THR A 33 8.00 20.92 -10.03
C THR A 33 6.81 20.67 -10.96
N THR A 34 6.76 19.54 -11.66
CA THR A 34 5.80 19.34 -12.77
C THR A 34 4.96 18.07 -12.69
N ARG A 35 5.30 17.08 -11.85
CA ARG A 35 4.60 15.79 -11.83
C ARG A 35 4.19 15.33 -10.44
N LYS A 36 2.97 14.82 -10.34
CA LYS A 36 2.44 14.12 -9.17
C LYS A 36 2.32 12.64 -9.51
N THR A 37 2.99 11.79 -8.74
CA THR A 37 2.88 10.34 -8.84
C THR A 37 2.10 9.83 -7.63
N TYR A 38 0.98 9.18 -7.88
CA TYR A 38 0.23 8.44 -6.89
C TYR A 38 0.80 7.04 -6.77
N GLN A 39 0.96 6.59 -5.52
CA GLN A 39 1.36 5.23 -5.16
C GLN A 39 0.16 4.57 -4.50
N LEU A 40 -0.33 3.49 -5.12
CA LEU A 40 -1.55 2.83 -4.72
C LEU A 40 -1.26 1.39 -4.30
N ILE A 41 -2.02 0.89 -3.33
CA ILE A 41 -2.11 -0.54 -3.03
C ILE A 41 -3.52 -1.00 -3.35
N LEU A 42 -3.63 -1.99 -4.23
CA LEU A 42 -4.90 -2.52 -4.73
C LEU A 42 -5.08 -3.96 -4.26
N GLY A 43 -6.31 -4.33 -3.88
CA GLY A 43 -6.67 -5.68 -3.46
C GLY A 43 -7.80 -6.28 -4.31
N ASP A 44 -7.72 -7.56 -4.69
CA ASP A 44 -8.82 -8.23 -5.42
C ASP A 44 -9.76 -9.01 -4.49
N GLU A 45 -10.80 -9.63 -5.05
CA GLU A 45 -11.77 -10.43 -4.28
C GLU A 45 -11.12 -11.64 -3.56
N GLN A 46 -9.99 -12.13 -4.06
CA GLN A 46 -9.27 -13.30 -3.53
C GLN A 46 -8.28 -12.94 -2.41
N GLY A 47 -8.16 -11.67 -2.03
CA GLY A 47 -7.20 -11.22 -1.02
C GLY A 47 -5.76 -11.10 -1.55
N SER A 48 -5.57 -11.09 -2.87
CA SER A 48 -4.28 -10.74 -3.48
C SER A 48 -4.12 -9.23 -3.51
N THR A 49 -2.91 -8.76 -3.24
CA THR A 49 -2.57 -7.33 -3.27
C THR A 49 -1.50 -7.04 -4.31
N ILE A 50 -1.63 -5.93 -5.02
CA ILE A 50 -0.65 -5.45 -5.99
C ILE A 50 -0.34 -3.96 -5.77
N GLN A 51 0.89 -3.55 -6.09
CA GLN A 51 1.22 -2.13 -6.16
C GLN A 51 0.72 -1.56 -7.50
N ALA A 52 0.23 -0.33 -7.49
CA ALA A 52 -0.03 0.41 -8.70
C ALA A 52 0.50 1.84 -8.61
N THR A 53 0.83 2.41 -9.77
CA THR A 53 1.26 3.81 -9.89
C THR A 53 0.37 4.53 -10.89
N PHE A 54 0.14 5.82 -10.64
CA PHE A 54 -0.49 6.73 -11.59
C PHE A 54 0.30 8.03 -11.58
N THR A 55 0.86 8.43 -12.72
CA THR A 55 1.64 9.67 -12.82
C THR A 55 0.91 10.63 -13.74
N LYS A 56 0.69 11.84 -13.27
CA LYS A 56 0.10 12.93 -14.05
C LYS A 56 0.93 14.20 -13.93
N ASP A 57 0.79 15.09 -14.91
CA ASP A 57 1.35 16.43 -14.84
C ASP A 57 0.53 17.29 -13.84
N LEU A 58 1.19 18.20 -13.11
CA LEU A 58 0.58 18.98 -12.03
C LEU A 58 -0.43 20.02 -12.52
N ASP A 59 -0.25 20.51 -13.75
CA ASP A 59 -1.18 21.47 -14.38
C ASP A 59 -2.55 20.84 -14.66
N ASP A 60 -2.66 19.50 -14.57
CA ASP A 60 -3.93 18.82 -14.63
C ASP A 60 -4.67 18.90 -13.29
N SER A 61 -5.76 19.67 -13.28
CA SER A 61 -6.65 19.85 -12.12
C SER A 61 -7.34 18.56 -11.65
N PHE A 62 -7.40 17.50 -12.47
CA PHE A 62 -8.13 16.27 -12.11
C PHE A 62 -7.29 15.33 -11.26
N GLU A 63 -7.67 15.12 -9.99
CA GLU A 63 -7.10 14.03 -9.19
C GLU A 63 -7.52 12.66 -9.72
N ILE A 64 -6.77 11.61 -9.35
CA ILE A 64 -7.20 10.25 -9.65
C ILE A 64 -8.57 9.99 -8.99
N PRO A 65 -9.60 9.53 -9.72
CA PRO A 65 -10.97 9.41 -9.22
C PRO A 65 -11.16 8.14 -8.38
N MET A 66 -10.20 7.86 -7.50
CA MET A 66 -10.18 6.68 -6.63
C MET A 66 -10.02 7.09 -5.18
N GLU A 67 -10.90 6.59 -4.33
CA GLU A 67 -10.91 6.76 -2.88
C GLU A 67 -10.62 5.44 -2.15
N GLU A 68 -9.88 5.53 -1.04
CA GLU A 68 -9.56 4.37 -0.21
C GLU A 68 -10.85 3.72 0.32
N GLY A 69 -10.90 2.39 0.30
CA GLY A 69 -12.06 1.61 0.73
C GLY A 69 -13.05 1.28 -0.39
N ASP A 70 -13.05 2.03 -1.50
CA ASP A 70 -13.95 1.81 -2.63
C ASP A 70 -13.41 0.76 -3.62
N TRP A 71 -14.33 0.21 -4.43
CA TRP A 71 -14.03 -0.76 -5.48
C TRP A 71 -14.11 -0.15 -6.88
N TYR A 72 -13.23 -0.62 -7.76
CA TYR A 72 -13.07 -0.13 -9.12
C TYR A 72 -12.85 -1.29 -10.11
N ASP A 73 -13.45 -1.19 -11.29
CA ASP A 73 -13.02 -1.93 -12.49
C ASP A 73 -11.98 -1.09 -13.22
N LEU A 74 -10.77 -1.62 -13.35
CA LEU A 74 -9.65 -1.02 -14.04
C LEU A 74 -9.45 -1.71 -15.38
N GLN A 75 -9.31 -0.93 -16.45
CA GLN A 75 -9.05 -1.43 -17.81
C GLN A 75 -7.98 -0.59 -18.50
N ASN A 76 -7.39 -1.12 -19.57
CA ASN A 76 -6.39 -0.43 -20.39
C ASN A 76 -5.18 0.12 -19.59
N PHE A 77 -4.59 -0.76 -18.78
CA PHE A 77 -3.41 -0.46 -17.96
C PHE A 77 -2.22 -1.34 -18.36
N GLU A 78 -1.01 -0.87 -18.04
CA GLU A 78 0.21 -1.66 -18.24
C GLU A 78 0.52 -2.49 -16.99
N VAL A 79 1.11 -3.67 -17.21
CA VAL A 79 1.69 -4.49 -16.14
C VAL A 79 3.20 -4.50 -16.33
N ALA A 80 3.92 -4.00 -15.34
CA ALA A 80 5.37 -3.99 -15.31
C ALA A 80 5.90 -4.87 -14.17
N TYR A 81 7.19 -5.21 -14.19
CA TYR A 81 7.84 -5.77 -13.02
C TYR A 81 7.88 -4.74 -11.89
N ALA A 82 7.65 -5.20 -10.67
CA ALA A 82 7.74 -4.35 -9.50
C ALA A 82 9.21 -4.18 -9.11
N PHE A 83 9.66 -2.93 -9.03
CA PHE A 83 11.03 -2.57 -8.64
C PHE A 83 11.01 -1.68 -7.39
N GLY A 84 12.04 -1.78 -6.55
CA GLY A 84 12.12 -1.02 -5.31
C GLY A 84 13.03 -1.70 -4.29
N LEU A 85 13.72 -0.88 -3.49
CA LEU A 85 14.53 -1.34 -2.35
C LEU A 85 13.63 -1.95 -1.26
N THR A 86 12.48 -1.31 -1.01
CA THR A 86 11.41 -1.78 -0.15
C THR A 86 10.12 -1.93 -0.95
N ARG A 87 9.37 -3.00 -0.72
CA ARG A 87 8.17 -3.37 -1.49
C ARG A 87 7.00 -3.60 -0.55
N VAL A 88 5.88 -2.94 -0.81
CA VAL A 88 4.69 -3.07 0.04
C VAL A 88 3.96 -4.40 -0.21
N THR A 89 4.09 -4.97 -1.41
CA THR A 89 3.48 -6.26 -1.75
C THR A 89 4.53 -7.28 -2.19
N ARG A 90 4.22 -8.57 -2.00
CA ARG A 90 5.11 -9.67 -2.42
C ARG A 90 5.01 -10.03 -3.91
N TYR A 91 3.97 -9.55 -4.59
CA TYR A 91 3.71 -9.90 -5.99
C TYR A 91 4.82 -9.39 -6.91
N ARG A 92 5.22 -10.09 -7.97
CA ARG A 92 6.40 -9.68 -8.78
C ARG A 92 6.11 -8.56 -9.78
N HIS A 93 4.84 -8.25 -9.98
CA HIS A 93 4.38 -7.24 -10.93
C HIS A 93 3.72 -6.07 -10.20
N GLN A 94 3.62 -4.95 -10.91
CA GLN A 94 2.85 -3.77 -10.54
C GLN A 94 2.00 -3.33 -11.72
N ILE A 95 0.93 -2.59 -11.44
CA ILE A 95 0.09 -1.95 -12.45
C ILE A 95 0.59 -0.51 -12.67
N ASN A 96 0.77 -0.09 -13.91
CA ASN A 96 0.96 1.31 -14.24
C ASN A 96 -0.32 1.82 -14.91
N LEU A 97 -0.99 2.74 -14.23
CA LEU A 97 -2.12 3.49 -14.74
C LEU A 97 -1.61 4.74 -15.47
N SER A 98 -2.34 5.14 -16.50
CA SER A 98 -2.10 6.36 -17.29
C SER A 98 -3.42 7.05 -17.61
N ASP A 99 -3.38 8.19 -18.28
CA ASP A 99 -4.59 8.92 -18.70
C ASP A 99 -5.44 8.14 -19.71
N SER A 100 -4.90 7.09 -20.32
CA SER A 100 -5.63 6.17 -21.19
C SER A 100 -6.28 5.00 -20.42
N SER A 101 -5.93 4.80 -19.15
CA SER A 101 -6.57 3.79 -18.31
C SER A 101 -8.00 4.17 -18.00
N ILE A 102 -8.87 3.17 -18.01
CA ILE A 102 -10.29 3.34 -17.73
C ILE A 102 -10.53 2.89 -16.28
N ILE A 103 -11.15 3.76 -15.49
CA ILE A 103 -11.42 3.55 -14.07
C ILE A 103 -12.92 3.74 -13.82
N PHE A 104 -13.62 2.66 -13.51
CA PHE A 104 -15.04 2.70 -13.17
C PHE A 104 -15.26 2.29 -11.73
N LYS A 105 -15.88 3.17 -10.92
CA LYS A 105 -16.32 2.80 -9.57
C LYS A 105 -17.42 1.74 -9.65
N ILE A 106 -17.30 0.68 -8.86
CA ILE A 106 -18.24 -0.45 -8.82
C ILE A 106 -18.70 -0.71 -7.38
N PRO A 107 -19.84 -1.42 -7.18
CA PRO A 107 -20.24 -1.87 -5.86
C PRO A 107 -19.19 -2.78 -5.21
N PRO A 108 -19.10 -2.82 -3.87
CA PRO A 108 -18.17 -3.69 -3.17
C PRO A 108 -18.36 -5.17 -3.53
N LEU A 109 -17.26 -5.85 -3.89
CA LEU A 109 -17.28 -7.28 -4.22
C LEU A 109 -16.93 -8.17 -3.03
N SER A 110 -16.12 -7.67 -2.09
CA SER A 110 -15.70 -8.42 -0.91
C SER A 110 -15.42 -7.52 0.29
N PHE A 111 -15.56 -8.11 1.48
CA PHE A 111 -15.20 -7.50 2.77
C PHE A 111 -13.83 -8.00 3.28
N CYS A 112 -13.00 -8.59 2.41
CA CYS A 112 -11.65 -8.99 2.77
C CYS A 112 -10.85 -7.82 3.38
N HIS A 113 -10.10 -8.10 4.45
CA HIS A 113 -9.28 -7.10 5.14
C HIS A 113 -7.85 -7.01 4.61
N TYR A 114 -7.42 -7.96 3.76
CA TYR A 114 -6.09 -8.00 3.10
C TYR A 114 -4.86 -8.10 4.02
N TYR A 115 -5.02 -8.00 5.35
CA TYR A 115 -3.93 -8.15 6.30
C TYR A 115 -3.23 -9.51 6.22
N ARG A 116 -1.91 -9.48 6.31
CA ARG A 116 -1.01 -10.64 6.36
C ARG A 116 -0.08 -10.52 7.56
N PHE A 117 -0.68 -10.60 8.75
CA PHE A 117 0.03 -10.44 10.02
C PHE A 117 1.20 -11.42 10.15
N GLN A 118 2.38 -10.89 10.50
CA GLN A 118 3.52 -11.66 10.96
C GLN A 118 3.46 -11.84 12.47
N THR A 119 3.87 -13.02 12.95
CA THR A 119 4.08 -13.26 14.37
C THR A 119 5.34 -12.52 14.84
N PHE A 120 5.38 -12.21 16.13
CA PHE A 120 6.54 -11.51 16.71
C PHE A 120 7.78 -12.39 16.66
N GLU A 121 7.63 -13.68 16.97
CA GLU A 121 8.67 -14.69 16.79
C GLU A 121 9.28 -14.66 15.37
N ASN A 122 8.46 -14.64 14.31
CA ASN A 122 8.96 -14.63 12.93
C ASN A 122 9.77 -13.37 12.62
N ILE A 123 9.38 -12.23 13.17
CA ILE A 123 10.09 -10.95 12.96
C ILE A 123 11.43 -10.98 13.68
N GLN A 124 11.43 -11.36 14.96
CA GLN A 124 12.65 -11.42 15.78
C GLN A 124 13.65 -12.46 15.25
N ARG A 125 13.17 -13.57 14.68
CA ARG A 125 14.01 -14.58 14.03
C ARG A 125 14.50 -14.19 12.63
N GLY A 126 14.09 -13.02 12.11
CA GLY A 126 14.46 -12.56 10.78
C GLY A 126 13.82 -13.35 9.64
N LEU A 127 12.71 -14.04 9.89
CA LEU A 127 11.96 -14.80 8.86
C LEU A 127 11.09 -13.88 8.01
N ALA A 128 10.76 -12.69 8.52
CA ALA A 128 10.23 -11.59 7.73
C ALA A 128 11.35 -10.94 6.91
N HIS A 129 11.36 -11.17 5.60
CA HIS A 129 12.38 -10.60 4.73
C HIS A 129 12.29 -9.06 4.73
N PRO A 130 13.38 -8.32 5.04
CA PRO A 130 13.37 -6.86 5.20
C PRO A 130 13.05 -6.06 3.93
N LYS A 131 12.96 -6.73 2.78
CA LYS A 131 12.60 -6.12 1.50
C LYS A 131 11.09 -5.86 1.41
N PHE A 132 10.29 -6.55 2.21
CA PHE A 132 8.83 -6.47 2.12
C PHE A 132 8.27 -5.84 3.39
N SER A 133 7.31 -4.94 3.23
CA SER A 133 6.47 -4.49 4.33
C SER A 133 5.72 -5.68 4.94
N ILE A 134 5.46 -5.59 6.23
CA ILE A 134 4.76 -6.60 7.00
C ILE A 134 3.61 -5.95 7.76
N ASP A 135 2.54 -6.70 7.96
CA ASP A 135 1.48 -6.31 8.88
C ASP A 135 1.80 -6.89 10.24
N ILE A 136 1.58 -6.13 11.30
CA ILE A 136 1.75 -6.56 12.68
C ILE A 136 0.55 -6.14 13.51
N PHE A 137 0.19 -6.96 14.49
CA PHE A 137 -0.92 -6.68 15.41
C PHE A 137 -0.47 -6.98 16.83
N GLY A 138 -0.70 -6.04 17.73
CA GLY A 138 -0.36 -6.15 19.14
C GLY A 138 -0.90 -4.95 19.91
N ALA A 139 -0.88 -5.04 21.24
CA ALA A 139 -1.22 -3.90 22.09
C ALA A 139 -0.04 -2.93 22.13
N MET A 140 -0.30 -1.64 21.91
CA MET A 140 0.73 -0.60 22.06
C MET A 140 0.99 -0.36 23.54
N VAL A 141 2.26 -0.40 23.92
CA VAL A 141 2.77 -0.21 25.28
C VAL A 141 4.06 0.61 25.24
N ALA A 142 4.45 1.19 26.38
CA ALA A 142 5.71 1.91 26.54
C ALA A 142 5.95 2.97 25.45
N VAL A 143 4.96 3.84 25.24
CA VAL A 143 5.09 5.02 24.38
C VAL A 143 6.07 5.99 25.05
N GLY A 144 7.15 6.34 24.34
CA GLY A 144 8.12 7.33 24.76
C GLY A 144 7.71 8.74 24.33
N ASP A 145 8.53 9.72 24.71
CA ASP A 145 8.32 11.12 24.33
C ASP A 145 8.64 11.36 22.85
N ILE A 146 8.06 12.41 22.27
CA ILE A 146 8.47 12.88 20.94
C ILE A 146 9.91 13.39 20.97
N GLU A 147 10.71 12.90 20.05
CA GLU A 147 12.04 13.39 19.74
C GLU A 147 11.97 14.37 18.56
N GLU A 148 12.32 15.63 18.79
CA GLU A 148 12.42 16.64 17.74
C GLU A 148 13.71 16.46 16.92
N ALA A 149 13.58 16.34 15.60
CA ALA A 149 14.72 16.33 14.68
C ALA A 149 14.93 17.73 14.06
N GLU A 150 16.19 18.10 13.76
CA GLU A 150 16.55 19.39 13.13
C GLU A 150 15.85 19.64 11.78
N ILE A 151 15.35 18.58 11.14
CA ILE A 151 14.62 18.59 9.88
C ILE A 151 13.27 17.90 10.11
N GLU A 152 12.25 18.65 10.54
CA GLU A 152 10.80 18.33 10.55
C GLU A 152 10.39 16.85 10.47
N ASN A 153 10.98 15.98 11.28
CA ASN A 153 10.65 14.56 11.25
C ASN A 153 10.69 14.01 12.67
N HIS A 154 9.75 14.53 13.48
CA HIS A 154 9.45 14.04 14.82
C HIS A 154 9.46 12.52 14.82
N SER A 155 10.16 11.91 15.76
CA SER A 155 10.12 10.47 15.98
C SER A 155 9.58 10.15 17.35
N LEU A 156 8.85 9.04 17.45
CA LEU A 156 8.32 8.53 18.71
C LEU A 156 8.56 7.04 18.79
N HIS A 157 9.25 6.63 19.83
CA HIS A 157 9.52 5.23 20.14
C HIS A 157 8.34 4.63 20.90
N PHE A 158 7.92 3.44 20.51
CA PHE A 158 6.90 2.67 21.22
C PHE A 158 7.18 1.18 21.10
N SER A 159 6.52 0.37 21.93
CA SER A 159 6.57 -1.08 21.80
C SER A 159 5.19 -1.64 21.51
N LEU A 160 5.13 -2.71 20.73
CA LEU A 160 3.96 -3.57 20.64
C LEU A 160 4.20 -4.81 21.50
N VAL A 161 3.15 -5.29 22.17
CA VAL A 161 3.15 -6.55 22.92
C VAL A 161 2.07 -7.49 22.38
N ASN A 162 2.39 -8.79 22.26
CA ASN A 162 1.42 -9.83 21.89
C ASN A 162 0.88 -10.56 23.15
N MET A 163 0.07 -11.61 22.94
CA MET A 163 -0.56 -12.37 24.04
C MET A 163 0.46 -13.20 24.83
N GLU A 164 1.61 -13.49 24.22
CA GLU A 164 2.75 -14.19 24.81
C GLU A 164 3.70 -13.26 25.57
N TYR A 165 3.37 -11.97 25.68
CA TYR A 165 4.22 -10.93 26.27
C TYR A 165 5.56 -10.73 25.56
N GLU A 166 5.65 -11.11 24.27
CA GLU A 166 6.78 -10.78 23.42
C GLU A 166 6.66 -9.32 22.96
N HIS A 167 7.80 -8.65 22.83
CA HIS A 167 7.86 -7.25 22.45
C HIS A 167 8.49 -7.04 21.08
N ILE A 168 7.92 -6.09 20.32
CA ILE A 168 8.57 -5.48 19.15
C ILE A 168 8.73 -4.00 19.44
N ASN A 169 9.96 -3.50 19.31
CA ASN A 169 10.22 -2.07 19.36
C ASN A 169 9.95 -1.45 17.99
N CYS A 170 9.21 -0.35 18.01
CA CYS A 170 8.77 0.39 16.84
C CYS A 170 9.18 1.86 16.96
N VAL A 171 9.26 2.52 15.82
CA VAL A 171 9.48 3.97 15.72
C VAL A 171 8.46 4.51 14.73
N ALA A 172 7.64 5.45 15.18
CA ALA A 172 6.79 6.26 14.31
C ALA A 172 7.53 7.54 13.92
N TYR A 173 7.22 8.08 12.74
CA TYR A 173 7.82 9.31 12.22
C TYR A 173 6.73 10.28 11.74
N GLY A 174 7.04 11.57 11.75
CA GLY A 174 6.20 12.63 11.17
C GLY A 174 4.83 12.74 11.83
N GLU A 175 3.77 12.91 11.03
CA GLU A 175 2.40 13.04 11.53
C GLU A 175 1.93 11.81 12.35
N VAL A 176 2.45 10.62 12.04
CA VAL A 176 2.13 9.42 12.82
C VAL A 176 2.70 9.51 14.22
N ALA A 177 3.92 10.02 14.39
CA ALA A 177 4.50 10.24 15.71
C ALA A 177 3.66 11.24 16.52
N LEU A 178 3.27 12.36 15.90
CA LEU A 178 2.42 13.38 16.52
C LEU A 178 1.03 12.83 16.90
N PHE A 179 0.47 11.95 16.08
CA PHE A 179 -0.82 11.32 16.37
C PHE A 179 -0.75 10.38 17.56
N LEU A 180 0.34 9.63 17.73
CA LEU A 180 0.50 8.65 18.81
C LEU A 180 0.84 9.28 20.18
N ASP A 181 1.28 10.54 20.19
CA ASP A 181 1.57 11.30 21.41
C ASP A 181 0.32 11.88 22.11
N ASN A 182 -0.82 11.98 21.38
CA ASN A 182 -2.09 12.52 21.88
C ASN A 182 -3.05 11.44 22.40
#